data_AF-A0AAW4CZW5-F1
#
_entry.id   AF-A0AAW4CZW5-F1
#
_cell.length_a   1.000
_cell.length_b   1.000
_cell.length_c   1.000
_cell.angle_alpha   90.00
_cell.angle_beta   90.00
_cell.angle_gamma   90.00
#
_symmetry.space_group_name_H-M   'P 1'
#
loop_
_entity.id
_entity.type
_entity.pdbx_description
1 polymer ?
#
loop_
_entity_poly.entity_id
_entity_poly.type
_entity_poly.pdbx_seq_one_letter_code
_entity_poly.pdbx_strand_id
1 'polypeptide(L)'
;MRKPLLASLFTSLLWSTLVSAEPTYIEKMTGLPAICTIDAIEQQTKVWDAERRFGVGSKSWSKAFHQRLDVVRVCVDDAKIKGKALYKAEAGRLPQLKTELADMYVSWLGYLDHLIDDDRDAYRRLYEYSANQLKAQIDSM
;
A
#
# COMPACT_ATOMS: atom_id res chain seq x y z
N MET A 1 50.08 -27.48 -38.29
CA MET A 1 48.81 -26.76 -38.05
C MET A 1 48.31 -27.14 -36.66
N ARG A 2 48.37 -26.21 -35.70
CA ARG A 2 48.02 -26.45 -34.28
C ARG A 2 46.57 -26.02 -34.03
N LYS A 3 45.75 -26.90 -33.45
CA LYS A 3 44.37 -26.63 -33.03
C LYS A 3 44.37 -25.73 -31.78
N PRO A 4 43.51 -24.71 -31.67
CA PRO A 4 43.11 -24.18 -30.38
C PRO A 4 41.80 -24.86 -29.96
N LEU A 5 41.91 -25.76 -28.98
CA LEU A 5 40.81 -26.05 -28.04
C LEU A 5 40.84 -24.96 -26.96
N LEU A 6 39.68 -24.72 -26.34
CA LEU A 6 39.44 -23.87 -25.16
C LEU A 6 39.02 -22.41 -25.46
N ALA A 7 37.78 -22.27 -25.92
CA ALA A 7 36.95 -21.09 -25.65
C ALA A 7 35.49 -21.55 -25.51
N SER A 8 35.25 -22.46 -24.59
CA SER A 8 33.92 -22.81 -24.11
C SER A 8 34.09 -23.06 -22.62
N LEU A 9 33.16 -22.56 -21.83
CA LEU A 9 33.20 -22.33 -20.37
C LEU A 9 33.47 -20.84 -20.08
N PHE A 10 32.55 -20.21 -19.33
CA PHE A 10 32.51 -18.81 -18.85
C PHE A 10 31.49 -17.84 -19.44
N THR A 11 30.30 -18.30 -19.84
CA THR A 11 29.13 -17.40 -19.95
C THR A 11 27.86 -17.89 -19.25
N SER A 12 27.95 -18.90 -18.36
CA SER A 12 26.77 -19.47 -17.68
C SER A 12 26.64 -19.14 -16.19
N LEU A 13 27.25 -18.06 -15.69
CA LEU A 13 27.26 -17.74 -14.24
C LEU A 13 26.86 -16.29 -13.90
N LEU A 14 25.93 -15.69 -14.65
CA LEU A 14 25.32 -14.41 -14.26
C LEU A 14 23.81 -14.36 -14.51
N TRP A 15 23.12 -15.47 -14.30
CA TRP A 15 21.71 -15.40 -13.90
C TRP A 15 21.66 -15.53 -12.39
N SER A 16 22.17 -14.50 -11.72
CA SER A 16 21.75 -14.18 -10.38
C SER A 16 20.24 -14.10 -10.43
N THR A 17 19.60 -15.10 -9.85
CA THR A 17 18.18 -15.10 -9.59
C THR A 17 17.86 -13.81 -8.86
N LEU A 18 17.26 -12.85 -9.57
CA LEU A 18 16.44 -11.83 -8.93
C LEU A 18 15.26 -12.58 -8.32
N VAL A 19 15.50 -13.22 -7.17
CA VAL A 19 14.44 -13.57 -6.24
C VAL A 19 13.91 -12.23 -5.79
N SER A 20 12.98 -11.68 -6.56
CA SER A 20 12.07 -10.67 -6.04
C SER A 20 11.32 -11.37 -4.93
N ALA A 21 11.78 -11.19 -3.69
CA ALA A 21 11.08 -11.71 -2.53
C ALA A 21 9.63 -11.23 -2.63
N GLU A 22 8.69 -12.17 -2.52
CA GLU A 22 7.28 -11.83 -2.41
C GLU A 22 7.11 -10.78 -1.30
N PRO A 23 6.38 -9.68 -1.54
CA PRO A 23 6.17 -8.68 -0.51
C PRO A 23 5.56 -9.32 0.73
N THR A 24 6.09 -8.96 1.89
CA THR A 24 5.61 -9.37 3.20
C THR A 24 4.17 -8.91 3.42
N TYR A 25 3.49 -9.49 4.40
CA TYR A 25 2.15 -9.05 4.78
C TYR A 25 2.11 -7.55 5.10
N ILE A 26 3.07 -7.04 5.88
CA ILE A 26 3.16 -5.62 6.25
C ILE A 26 3.34 -4.73 5.01
N GLU A 27 4.19 -5.13 4.06
CA GLU A 27 4.40 -4.38 2.81
C GLU A 27 3.14 -4.39 1.94
N LYS A 28 2.47 -5.54 1.81
CA LYS A 28 1.20 -5.65 1.07
C LYS A 28 0.13 -4.75 1.68
N MET A 29 0.00 -4.75 3.01
CA MET A 29 -0.94 -3.90 3.73
C MET A 29 -0.59 -2.40 3.59
N THR A 30 0.69 -2.04 3.61
CA THR A 30 1.15 -0.64 3.45
C THR A 30 0.94 -0.13 2.02
N GLY A 31 1.09 -1.00 1.01
CA GLY A 31 0.90 -0.64 -0.39
C GLY A 31 -0.54 -0.26 -0.74
N LEU A 32 -1.54 -0.84 -0.08
CA LEU A 32 -2.96 -0.59 -0.38
C LEU A 32 -3.38 0.88 -0.12
N PRO A 33 -3.15 1.50 1.05
CA PRO A 33 -3.38 2.93 1.25
C PRO A 33 -2.53 3.83 0.35
N ALA A 34 -1.32 3.39 -0.02
CA ALA A 34 -0.44 4.19 -0.87
C ALA A 34 -1.03 4.40 -2.27
N ILE A 35 -1.64 3.35 -2.85
CA ILE A 35 -2.34 3.44 -4.14
C ILE A 35 -3.50 4.46 -4.03
N CYS A 36 -4.33 4.34 -3.01
CA CYS A 36 -5.45 5.26 -2.82
C CYS A 36 -5.00 6.70 -2.56
N THR A 37 -3.83 6.90 -1.94
CA THR A 37 -3.24 8.23 -1.74
C THR A 37 -2.81 8.85 -3.07
N ILE A 38 -2.23 8.06 -3.98
CA ILE A 38 -1.86 8.53 -5.33
C ILE A 38 -3.11 8.99 -6.07
N ASP A 39 -4.17 8.19 -6.08
CA ASP A 39 -5.45 8.55 -6.70
C ASP A 39 -6.03 9.82 -6.06
N ALA A 40 -6.00 9.93 -4.73
CA ALA A 40 -6.47 11.10 -4.00
C ALA A 40 -5.72 12.38 -4.39
N ILE A 41 -4.39 12.30 -4.55
CA ILE A 41 -3.54 13.41 -4.97
C ILE A 41 -3.87 13.80 -6.41
N GLU A 42 -3.95 12.84 -7.32
CA GLU A 42 -4.29 13.10 -8.72
C GLU A 42 -5.63 13.84 -8.82
N GLN A 43 -6.66 13.37 -8.13
CA GLN A 43 -7.97 14.05 -8.14
C GLN A 43 -7.93 15.41 -7.43
N GLN A 44 -7.13 15.58 -6.38
CA GLN A 44 -6.96 16.87 -5.72
C GLN A 44 -6.38 17.92 -6.67
N THR A 45 -5.48 17.55 -7.58
CA THR A 45 -4.97 18.49 -8.60
C THR A 45 -6.08 19.02 -9.51
N LYS A 46 -7.08 18.20 -9.82
CA LYS A 46 -8.25 18.59 -10.63
C LYS A 46 -9.17 19.54 -9.86
N VAL A 47 -9.32 19.33 -8.55
CA VAL A 47 -10.03 20.27 -7.66
C VAL A 47 -9.34 21.63 -7.65
N TRP A 48 -8.01 21.65 -7.48
CA TRP A 48 -7.24 22.90 -7.48
C TRP A 48 -7.27 23.63 -8.82
N ASP A 49 -7.23 22.93 -9.94
CA ASP A 49 -7.38 23.55 -11.26
C ASP A 49 -8.79 24.15 -11.44
N ALA A 50 -9.84 23.44 -11.02
CA ALA A 50 -11.21 23.96 -11.06
C ALA A 50 -11.40 25.17 -10.13
N GLU A 51 -10.82 25.13 -8.93
CA GLU A 51 -10.78 26.26 -8.00
C GLU A 51 -10.14 27.49 -8.64
N ARG A 52 -8.95 27.32 -9.23
CA ARG A 52 -8.22 28.42 -9.87
C ARG A 52 -8.98 29.05 -11.04
N ARG A 53 -9.69 28.24 -11.83
CA ARG A 53 -10.38 28.72 -13.04
C ARG A 53 -11.78 29.28 -12.78
N PHE A 54 -12.51 28.72 -11.82
CA PHE A 54 -13.93 28.97 -11.65
C PHE A 54 -14.32 29.44 -10.25
N GLY A 55 -13.39 29.39 -9.29
CA GLY A 55 -13.63 29.69 -7.88
C GLY A 55 -14.20 28.50 -7.10
N VAL A 56 -13.94 28.51 -5.79
CA VAL A 56 -14.55 27.60 -4.81
C VAL A 56 -16.07 27.72 -4.85
N GLY A 57 -16.78 26.61 -4.76
CA GLY A 57 -18.25 26.58 -4.75
C GLY A 57 -18.91 26.68 -6.13
N SER A 58 -18.14 26.91 -7.20
CA SER A 58 -18.67 26.82 -8.57
C SER A 58 -19.13 25.39 -8.90
N LYS A 59 -20.05 25.24 -9.87
CA LYS A 59 -20.51 23.91 -10.32
C LYS A 59 -19.35 23.03 -10.79
N SER A 60 -18.37 23.61 -11.48
CA SER A 60 -17.17 22.90 -11.95
C SER A 60 -16.29 22.44 -10.79
N TRP A 61 -16.07 23.31 -9.79
CA TRP A 61 -15.33 22.96 -8.59
C TRP A 61 -16.03 21.87 -7.78
N SER A 62 -17.34 22.02 -7.54
CA SER A 62 -18.14 21.03 -6.79
C SER A 62 -18.12 19.66 -7.47
N LYS A 63 -18.23 19.62 -8.80
CA LYS A 63 -18.10 18.37 -9.57
C LYS A 63 -16.73 17.72 -9.36
N ALA A 64 -15.65 18.50 -9.45
CA ALA A 64 -14.30 17.97 -9.23
C ALA A 64 -14.11 17.47 -7.79
N PHE A 65 -14.65 18.20 -6.80
CA PHE A 65 -14.58 17.84 -5.39
C PHE A 65 -15.31 16.53 -5.10
N HIS A 66 -16.55 16.37 -5.56
CA HIS A 66 -17.29 15.12 -5.40
C HIS A 66 -16.63 13.95 -6.14
N GLN A 67 -16.11 14.19 -7.35
CA GLN A 67 -15.36 13.17 -8.09
C GLN A 67 -14.13 12.67 -7.30
N ARG A 68 -13.40 13.58 -6.63
CA ARG A 68 -12.30 13.18 -5.75
C ARG A 68 -12.79 12.26 -4.63
N LEU A 69 -13.87 12.63 -3.94
CA LEU A 69 -14.42 11.82 -2.84
C LEU A 69 -14.83 10.43 -3.32
N ASP A 70 -15.50 10.34 -4.47
CA ASP A 70 -15.96 9.07 -5.04
C ASP A 70 -14.79 8.15 -5.42
N VAL A 71 -13.76 8.69 -6.07
CA VAL A 71 -12.57 7.92 -6.47
C VAL A 71 -11.87 7.36 -5.24
N VAL A 72 -11.64 8.18 -4.22
CA VAL A 72 -10.98 7.72 -2.99
C VAL A 72 -11.81 6.67 -2.28
N ARG A 73 -13.13 6.90 -2.15
CA ARG A 73 -14.05 5.93 -1.53
C ARG A 73 -13.99 4.57 -2.20
N VAL A 74 -14.08 4.54 -3.53
CA VAL A 74 -14.00 3.29 -4.31
C VAL A 74 -12.66 2.58 -4.08
N CYS A 75 -11.55 3.32 -4.07
CA CYS A 75 -10.25 2.74 -3.79
C CYS A 75 -10.16 2.17 -2.36
N VAL A 76 -10.65 2.91 -1.36
CA VAL A 76 -10.65 2.47 0.04
C VAL A 76 -11.51 1.21 0.22
N ASP A 77 -12.68 1.14 -0.41
CA ASP A 77 -13.56 -0.03 -0.33
C ASP A 77 -12.90 -1.28 -0.97
N ASP A 78 -12.26 -1.14 -2.13
CA ASP A 78 -11.48 -2.21 -2.75
C ASP A 78 -10.26 -2.62 -1.90
N ALA A 79 -9.54 -1.64 -1.35
CA ALA A 79 -8.42 -1.88 -0.45
C ALA A 79 -8.88 -2.70 0.77
N LYS A 80 -10.00 -2.35 1.41
CA LYS A 80 -10.58 -3.09 2.55
C LYS A 80 -10.87 -4.55 2.20
N ILE A 81 -11.41 -4.81 1.01
CA ILE A 81 -11.68 -6.18 0.55
C ILE A 81 -10.37 -6.97 0.42
N LYS A 82 -9.36 -6.39 -0.24
CA LYS A 82 -8.03 -7.00 -0.42
C LYS A 82 -7.31 -7.23 0.92
N GLY A 83 -7.28 -6.22 1.78
CA GLY A 83 -6.66 -6.30 3.10
C GLY A 83 -7.33 -7.32 4.01
N LYS A 84 -8.66 -7.48 3.94
CA LYS A 84 -9.37 -8.53 4.68
C LYS A 84 -8.94 -9.93 4.24
N ALA A 85 -8.74 -10.14 2.94
CA ALA A 85 -8.26 -11.42 2.41
C ALA A 85 -6.83 -11.71 2.88
N LEU A 86 -5.94 -10.71 2.81
CA LEU A 86 -4.57 -10.80 3.30
C LEU A 86 -4.51 -11.12 4.80
N TYR A 87 -5.27 -10.39 5.62
CA TYR A 87 -5.36 -10.63 7.06
C TYR A 87 -5.80 -12.06 7.37
N LYS A 88 -6.85 -12.56 6.71
CA LYS A 88 -7.32 -13.94 6.91
C LYS A 88 -6.26 -14.97 6.56
N ALA A 89 -5.55 -14.78 5.44
CA ALA A 89 -4.49 -15.68 5.02
C ALA A 89 -3.34 -15.69 6.05
N GLU A 90 -2.92 -14.51 6.50
CA GLU A 90 -1.81 -14.39 7.44
C GLU A 90 -2.15 -14.90 8.85
N ALA A 91 -3.37 -14.63 9.34
CA ALA A 91 -3.86 -15.17 10.61
C ALA A 91 -4.01 -16.69 10.59
N GLY A 92 -4.28 -17.29 9.42
CA GLY A 92 -4.24 -18.74 9.24
C GLY A 92 -2.83 -19.31 9.22
N ARG A 93 -1.86 -18.55 8.70
CA ARG A 93 -0.44 -18.94 8.60
C ARG A 93 0.29 -18.82 9.93
N LEU A 94 -0.01 -17.79 10.72
CA LEU A 94 0.64 -17.47 12.00
C LEU A 94 -0.41 -17.34 13.12
N PRO A 95 -1.10 -18.42 13.50
CA PRO A 95 -2.18 -18.37 14.50
C PRO A 95 -1.71 -17.89 15.88
N GLN A 96 -0.43 -18.07 16.22
CA GLN A 96 0.17 -17.59 17.47
C GLN A 96 0.31 -16.06 17.52
N LEU A 97 0.31 -15.36 16.38
CA LEU A 97 0.36 -13.89 16.30
C LEU A 97 -1.01 -13.27 16.01
N LYS A 98 -2.10 -14.01 16.27
CA LYS A 98 -3.45 -13.60 15.88
C LYS A 98 -3.87 -12.25 16.49
N THR A 99 -3.44 -11.98 17.73
CA THR A 99 -3.75 -10.72 18.41
C THR A 99 -3.05 -9.55 17.74
N GLU A 100 -1.74 -9.68 17.49
CA GLU A 100 -0.92 -8.64 16.89
C GLU A 100 -1.31 -8.38 15.43
N LEU A 101 -1.66 -9.44 14.70
CA LEU A 101 -2.23 -9.34 13.35
C LEU A 101 -3.57 -8.59 13.36
N ALA A 102 -4.42 -8.85 14.36
CA ALA A 102 -5.71 -8.17 14.49
C ALA A 102 -5.52 -6.68 14.87
N ASP A 103 -4.63 -6.37 15.80
CA ASP A 103 -4.32 -5.01 16.22
C ASP A 103 -3.78 -4.18 15.05
N MET A 104 -2.85 -4.74 14.27
CA MET A 104 -2.35 -4.09 13.06
C MET A 104 -3.45 -3.95 11.99
N TYR A 105 -4.31 -4.94 11.83
CA TYR A 105 -5.40 -4.86 10.85
C TYR A 105 -6.42 -3.78 11.21
N VAL A 106 -6.76 -3.64 12.49
CA VAL A 106 -7.71 -2.61 12.95
C VAL A 106 -7.13 -1.21 12.81
N SER A 107 -5.86 -0.99 13.18
CA SER A 107 -5.20 0.31 12.98
C SER A 107 -5.08 0.66 11.49
N TRP A 108 -4.84 -0.33 10.63
CA TRP A 108 -4.82 -0.18 9.18
C TRP A 108 -6.19 0.22 8.62
N LEU A 109 -7.28 -0.38 9.11
CA LEU A 109 -8.65 0.04 8.76
C LEU A 109 -8.89 1.50 9.16
N GLY A 110 -8.49 1.87 10.38
CA GLY A 110 -8.61 3.25 10.86
C GLY A 110 -7.81 4.24 10.00
N TYR A 111 -6.62 3.86 9.54
CA TYR A 111 -5.85 4.68 8.61
C TYR A 111 -6.53 4.85 7.24
N LEU A 112 -7.12 3.79 6.70
CA LEU A 112 -7.89 3.86 5.45
C LEU A 112 -9.13 4.74 5.57
N ASP A 113 -9.84 4.68 6.70
CA ASP A 113 -11.06 5.47 6.91
C ASP A 113 -10.78 6.97 6.93
N HIS A 114 -9.59 7.38 7.38
CA HIS A 114 -9.18 8.78 7.52
C HIS A 114 -8.17 9.20 6.44
N LEU A 115 -8.10 8.50 5.31
CA LEU A 115 -7.04 8.69 4.31
C LEU A 115 -7.00 10.11 3.70
N ILE A 116 -8.13 10.81 3.70
CA ILE A 116 -8.27 12.17 3.15
C ILE A 116 -8.58 13.23 4.19
N ASP A 117 -8.62 12.84 5.47
CA ASP A 117 -8.95 13.73 6.58
C ASP A 117 -7.71 14.50 7.05
N ASP A 118 -7.93 15.64 7.70
CA ASP A 118 -6.83 16.49 8.19
C ASP A 118 -6.00 15.79 9.29
N ASP A 119 -6.59 14.85 10.01
CA ASP A 119 -5.96 14.07 11.09
C ASP A 119 -5.40 12.72 10.62
N ARG A 120 -5.40 12.44 9.30
CA ARG A 120 -4.82 11.23 8.68
C ARG A 120 -3.48 10.82 9.30
N ASP A 121 -2.59 11.79 9.52
CA ASP A 121 -1.24 11.54 10.00
C ASP A 121 -1.21 10.93 11.41
N ALA A 122 -2.23 11.18 12.25
CA ALA A 122 -2.38 10.51 13.54
C ALA A 122 -2.70 9.02 13.35
N TYR A 123 -3.66 8.69 12.46
CA TYR A 123 -4.01 7.30 12.16
C TYR A 123 -2.90 6.55 11.43
N ARG A 124 -2.14 7.22 10.56
CA ARG A 124 -0.95 6.66 9.93
C ARG A 124 0.08 6.24 10.98
N ARG A 125 0.35 7.09 11.97
CA ARG A 125 1.28 6.76 13.07
C ARG A 125 0.80 5.58 13.91
N LEU A 126 -0.50 5.49 14.19
CA LEU A 126 -1.07 4.34 14.90
C LEU A 126 -0.89 3.03 14.10
N TYR A 127 -1.12 3.09 12.79
CA TYR A 127 -0.86 1.97 11.89
C TYR A 127 0.63 1.58 11.90
N GLU A 128 1.53 2.53 11.64
CA GLU A 128 2.98 2.31 11.63
C GLU A 128 3.48 1.72 12.95
N TYR A 129 2.98 2.21 14.08
CA TYR A 129 3.31 1.65 15.40
C TYR A 129 2.92 0.18 15.51
N SER A 130 1.66 -0.17 15.21
CA SER A 130 1.20 -1.56 15.27
C SER A 130 1.90 -2.48 14.26
N ALA A 131 2.24 -1.97 13.07
CA ALA A 131 3.00 -2.71 12.07
C ALA A 131 4.43 -3.00 12.57
N ASN A 132 5.07 -2.04 13.23
CA ASN A 132 6.38 -2.24 13.86
C ASN A 132 6.31 -3.22 15.04
N GLN A 133 5.24 -3.22 15.84
CA GLN A 133 5.03 -4.21 16.89
C GLN A 133 4.90 -5.62 16.30
N LEU A 134 4.07 -5.80 15.26
CA LEU A 134 3.93 -7.08 14.58
C LEU A 134 5.27 -7.54 13.97
N LYS A 135 6.00 -6.62 13.31
CA LYS A 135 7.32 -6.90 12.76
C LYS A 135 8.29 -7.40 13.84
N ALA A 136 8.32 -6.74 14.99
CA ALA A 136 9.17 -7.14 16.10
C ALA A 136 8.80 -8.54 16.63
N GLN A 137 7.52 -8.88 16.70
CA GLN A 137 7.10 -10.24 17.08
C GLN A 137 7.56 -11.28 16.05
N ILE A 138 7.36 -11.02 14.76
CA ILE A 138 7.83 -11.90 13.67
C ILE A 138 9.35 -12.09 13.72
N ASP A 139 10.11 -11.02 13.93
CA ASP A 139 11.57 -11.06 13.99
C ASP A 139 12.11 -11.76 15.26
N SER A 140 11.28 -11.86 16.31
CA SER A 140 11.65 -12.49 17.60
C SER A 140 11.31 -13.99 17.70
N MET A 141 10.57 -14.52 16.73
CA MET A 141 10.21 -15.93 16.65
C MET A 141 11.32 -16.77 16.00
#